data_AF-A0ABD5YQF2-F1
#
_entry.id   AF-A0ABD5YQF2-F1
#
_cell.length_a   1.000
_cell.length_b   1.000
_cell.length_c   1.000
_cell.angle_alpha   90.00
_cell.angle_beta   90.00
_cell.angle_gamma   90.00
#
_symmetry.space_group_name_H-M   'P 1'
#
loop_
_entity.id
_entity.type
_entity.pdbx_description
1 polymer ?
#
loop_
_entity_poly.entity_id
_entity_poly.type
_entity_poly.pdbx_seq_one_letter_code
_entity_poly.pdbx_strand_id
1 'polypeptide(L)'
;MGSVGAPVADRFPFGWITIVGIAFSGLLWIGAVLVAGPIATVVLFTASRIPGGVYNVSVVTIFQTSVSDDRLGRVWSTVASATSLAVPSGLLLGGVAGEWIGSRLVMFAGGVGSLLMAAYWFLIPPLPDLDHRSKSYLVSLVIHTWRTECSYSLMVNFIGMLLHNMNLRSATVADIPRIQTIAERSWERNYDVLTRETARETAMEWYNEEKLRTDIERDDARIQVAEADESGIIGFSHSVWGDEETVTGTVLRLYVDPNHRNRGVGSKLLEATRAVLKEHNLEWVEAMVLAANEPGNDFYRSAGFKRIEVAETTIGDDSYSEYVYRDKTE
;
A
#
# COMPACT_ATOMS: atom_id res chain seq x y z
N MET A 1 36.64 -5.91 -6.23
CA MET A 1 37.02 -5.82 -4.81
C MET A 1 36.45 -6.93 -3.93
N GLY A 2 35.25 -7.48 -4.19
CA GLY A 2 34.68 -8.57 -3.38
C GLY A 2 35.44 -9.91 -3.39
N SER A 3 36.24 -10.20 -4.43
CA SER A 3 37.04 -11.43 -4.53
C SER A 3 38.20 -11.51 -3.54
N VAL A 4 38.64 -10.38 -2.98
CA VAL A 4 39.76 -10.33 -2.02
C VAL A 4 39.35 -10.86 -0.64
N GLY A 5 38.06 -10.75 -0.28
CA GLY A 5 37.52 -11.22 1.00
C GLY A 5 36.97 -12.66 0.98
N ALA A 6 36.78 -13.25 -0.19
CA ALA A 6 36.20 -14.58 -0.35
C ALA A 6 36.95 -15.69 0.43
N PRO A 7 38.31 -15.74 0.47
CA PRO A 7 39.01 -16.80 1.20
C PRO A 7 38.84 -16.77 2.72
N VAL A 8 38.48 -15.59 3.28
CA VAL A 8 38.19 -15.44 4.71
C VAL A 8 36.74 -15.81 5.00
N ALA A 9 35.84 -15.51 4.06
CA ALA A 9 34.43 -15.81 4.15
C ALA A 9 34.16 -17.32 4.25
N ASP A 10 34.94 -18.16 3.54
CA ASP A 10 34.82 -19.63 3.57
C ASP A 10 35.00 -20.26 4.97
N ARG A 11 35.52 -19.52 5.95
CA ARG A 11 35.73 -20.00 7.33
C ARG A 11 34.49 -19.87 8.21
N PHE A 12 33.44 -19.19 7.76
CA PHE A 12 32.25 -18.88 8.54
C PHE A 12 30.98 -19.48 7.90
N PRO A 13 29.93 -19.78 8.69
CA PRO A 13 28.63 -20.14 8.13
C PRO A 13 28.08 -19.02 7.24
N PHE A 14 27.41 -19.39 6.15
CA PHE A 14 26.89 -18.41 5.19
C PHE A 14 25.91 -17.40 5.82
N GLY A 15 25.11 -17.85 6.79
CA GLY A 15 24.21 -16.97 7.54
C GLY A 15 24.97 -15.86 8.27
N TRP A 16 26.07 -16.19 8.96
CA TRP A 16 26.93 -15.20 9.61
C TRP A 16 27.57 -14.24 8.63
N ILE A 17 28.09 -14.74 7.50
CA ILE A 17 28.67 -13.89 6.44
C ILE A 17 27.63 -12.86 5.97
N THR A 18 26.38 -13.30 5.79
CA THR A 18 25.32 -12.44 5.27
C THR A 18 24.84 -11.45 6.33
N ILE A 19 24.60 -11.89 7.57
CA ILE A 19 24.17 -11.03 8.69
C ILE A 19 25.21 -9.95 8.96
N VAL A 20 26.49 -10.34 9.13
CA VAL A 20 27.58 -9.39 9.39
C VAL A 20 27.79 -8.47 8.20
N GLY A 21 27.67 -9.00 6.98
CA GLY A 21 27.78 -8.22 5.75
C GLY A 21 26.72 -7.14 5.63
N ILE A 22 25.45 -7.47 5.86
CA ILE A 22 24.33 -6.53 5.83
C ILE A 22 24.49 -5.49 6.95
N ALA A 23 24.83 -5.93 8.17
CA ALA A 23 25.03 -5.03 9.30
C ALA A 23 26.17 -4.02 9.02
N PHE A 24 27.30 -4.50 8.50
CA PHE A 24 28.44 -3.67 8.13
C PHE A 24 28.07 -2.66 7.04
N SER A 25 27.36 -3.07 5.98
CA SER A 25 26.88 -2.16 4.94
C SER A 25 25.93 -1.10 5.51
N GLY A 26 25.02 -1.47 6.41
CA GLY A 26 24.09 -0.56 7.08
C GLY A 26 24.81 0.50 7.94
N LEU A 27 25.80 0.09 8.74
CA LEU A 27 26.64 0.99 9.53
C LEU A 27 27.42 1.97 8.65
N LEU A 28 27.96 1.50 7.52
CA LEU A 28 28.68 2.37 6.58
C LEU A 28 27.76 3.37 5.88
N TRP A 29 26.51 3.00 5.58
CA TRP A 29 25.52 3.92 5.04
C TRP A 29 25.15 5.01 6.03
N ILE A 30 24.89 4.65 7.29
CA ILE A 30 24.64 5.63 8.36
C ILE A 30 25.87 6.52 8.56
N GLY A 31 27.06 5.92 8.65
CA GLY A 31 28.32 6.66 8.77
C GLY A 31 28.54 7.63 7.61
N ALA A 32 28.22 7.24 6.38
CA ALA A 32 28.35 8.09 5.20
C ALA A 32 27.46 9.35 5.27
N VAL A 33 26.31 9.26 5.95
CA VAL A 33 25.40 10.39 6.20
C VAL A 33 25.91 11.30 7.32
N LEU A 34 26.52 10.72 8.36
CA LEU A 34 26.95 11.45 9.55
C LEU A 34 28.32 12.13 9.40
N VAL A 35 29.19 11.63 8.52
CA VAL A 35 30.52 12.20 8.32
C VAL A 35 30.47 13.45 7.43
N ALA A 36 31.15 14.51 7.86
CA ALA A 36 31.34 15.71 7.05
C ALA A 36 32.46 15.48 6.02
N GLY A 37 32.13 15.58 4.74
CA GLY A 37 33.11 15.65 3.65
C GLY A 37 32.85 14.63 2.53
N PRO A 38 32.83 15.08 1.26
CA PRO A 38 32.42 14.24 0.12
C PRO A 38 33.33 13.02 -0.10
N ILE A 39 34.64 13.16 0.17
CA ILE A 39 35.60 12.06 0.02
C ILE A 39 35.30 10.94 1.01
N ALA A 40 35.01 11.28 2.28
CA ALA A 40 34.73 10.28 3.30
C ALA A 40 33.41 9.55 3.01
N THR A 41 32.36 10.27 2.58
CA THR A 41 31.09 9.66 2.14
C THR A 41 31.33 8.67 0.98
N VAL A 42 32.10 9.05 -0.04
CA VAL A 42 32.40 8.17 -1.19
C VAL A 42 33.18 6.94 -0.77
N VAL A 43 34.16 7.08 0.12
CA VAL A 43 34.95 5.94 0.65
C VAL A 43 34.05 4.98 1.42
N LEU A 44 33.22 5.48 2.33
CA LEU A 44 32.30 4.65 3.12
C LEU A 44 31.26 3.96 2.23
N PHE A 45 30.71 4.68 1.25
CA PHE A 45 29.76 4.11 0.29
C PHE A 45 30.41 3.02 -0.56
N THR A 46 31.64 3.24 -1.04
CA THR A 46 32.39 2.24 -1.81
C THR A 46 32.73 1.01 -0.96
N ALA A 47 33.14 1.22 0.29
CA ALA A 47 33.40 0.13 1.24
C ALA A 47 32.14 -0.69 1.55
N SER A 48 30.96 -0.06 1.55
CA SER A 48 29.67 -0.75 1.74
C SER A 48 29.36 -1.78 0.65
N ARG A 49 30.03 -1.71 -0.51
CA ARG A 49 29.87 -2.67 -1.62
C ARG A 49 30.67 -3.95 -1.44
N ILE A 50 31.62 -3.98 -0.50
CA ILE A 50 32.49 -5.15 -0.27
C ILE A 50 31.68 -6.37 0.18
N PRO A 51 30.79 -6.29 1.19
CA PRO A 51 29.97 -7.44 1.58
C PRO A 51 29.07 -7.96 0.47
N GLY A 52 28.49 -7.07 -0.34
CA GLY A 52 27.66 -7.48 -1.49
C GLY A 52 28.44 -8.32 -2.51
N GLY A 53 29.72 -8.01 -2.70
CA GLY A 53 30.60 -8.82 -3.56
C GLY A 53 30.89 -10.21 -2.97
N VAL A 54 31.13 -10.30 -1.67
CA VAL A 54 31.35 -11.57 -0.97
C VAL A 54 30.09 -12.44 -1.00
N TYR A 55 28.92 -11.83 -0.73
CA TYR A 55 27.62 -12.49 -0.84
C TYR A 55 27.38 -13.05 -2.25
N ASN A 56 27.62 -12.25 -3.30
CA ASN A 56 27.39 -12.68 -4.67
C ASN A 56 28.25 -13.90 -5.07
N VAL A 57 29.53 -13.90 -4.71
CA VAL A 57 30.41 -15.05 -4.96
C VAL A 57 29.91 -16.28 -4.20
N SER A 58 29.59 -16.11 -2.91
CA SER A 58 29.13 -17.20 -2.06
C SER A 58 27.82 -17.82 -2.57
N VAL A 59 26.87 -16.99 -2.98
CA VAL A 59 25.60 -17.43 -3.59
C VAL A 59 25.85 -18.20 -4.88
N VAL A 60 26.66 -17.66 -5.80
CA VAL A 60 27.01 -18.34 -7.06
C VAL A 60 27.61 -19.72 -6.78
N THR A 61 28.57 -19.81 -5.86
CA THR A 61 29.22 -21.08 -5.48
C THR A 61 28.23 -22.07 -4.86
N ILE A 62 27.33 -21.61 -3.99
CA ILE A 62 26.26 -22.44 -3.41
C ILE A 62 25.33 -22.96 -4.50
N PHE A 63 24.89 -22.12 -5.43
CA PHE A 63 24.02 -22.53 -6.54
C PHE A 63 24.72 -23.56 -7.44
N GLN A 64 25.99 -23.34 -7.78
CA GLN A 64 26.79 -24.26 -8.61
C GLN A 64 27.04 -25.61 -7.93
N THR A 65 27.17 -25.65 -6.61
CA THR A 65 27.45 -26.89 -5.86
C THR A 65 26.18 -27.65 -5.47
N SER A 66 25.05 -26.94 -5.35
CA SER A 66 23.81 -27.50 -4.79
C SER A 66 22.72 -27.78 -5.83
N VAL A 67 22.76 -27.13 -7.00
CA VAL A 67 21.83 -27.38 -8.11
C VAL A 67 22.51 -28.29 -9.14
N SER A 68 21.80 -29.32 -9.60
CA SER A 68 22.28 -30.20 -10.67
C SER A 68 22.38 -29.47 -12.01
N ASP A 69 23.39 -29.83 -12.81
CA ASP A 69 23.70 -29.15 -14.08
C ASP A 69 22.50 -29.07 -15.05
N ASP A 70 21.58 -30.04 -15.01
CA ASP A 70 20.35 -30.09 -15.82
C ASP A 70 19.29 -29.05 -15.41
N ARG A 71 19.39 -28.48 -14.21
CA ARG A 71 18.44 -27.48 -13.67
C ARG A 71 19.05 -26.12 -13.46
N LEU A 72 20.37 -26.01 -13.51
CA LEU A 72 21.12 -24.79 -13.22
C LEU A 72 20.64 -23.60 -14.07
N GLY A 73 20.42 -23.81 -15.37
CA GLY A 73 19.92 -22.77 -16.28
C GLY A 73 18.52 -22.24 -15.92
N ARG A 74 17.59 -23.11 -15.53
CA ARG A 74 16.21 -22.72 -15.13
C ARG A 74 16.18 -21.99 -13.80
N VAL A 75 17.06 -22.38 -12.87
CA VAL A 75 17.18 -21.71 -11.58
C VAL A 75 17.76 -20.29 -11.77
N TRP A 76 18.82 -20.16 -12.58
CA TRP A 76 19.40 -18.86 -12.90
C TRP A 76 18.43 -17.93 -13.63
N SER A 77 17.64 -18.43 -14.59
CA SER A 77 16.65 -17.60 -15.27
C SER A 77 15.58 -17.09 -14.30
N THR A 78 15.11 -17.94 -13.38
CA THR A 78 14.11 -17.55 -12.37
C THR A 78 14.65 -16.50 -11.41
N VAL A 79 15.87 -16.70 -10.90
CA VAL A 79 16.53 -15.74 -10.00
C VAL A 79 16.80 -14.42 -10.74
N ALA A 80 17.33 -14.46 -11.95
CA ALA A 80 17.62 -13.27 -12.75
C ALA A 80 16.36 -12.48 -13.08
N SER A 81 15.26 -13.14 -13.45
CA SER A 81 13.96 -12.48 -13.69
C SER A 81 13.43 -11.80 -12.44
N ALA A 82 13.53 -12.44 -11.27
CA ALA A 82 13.13 -11.83 -10.01
C ALA A 82 13.99 -10.59 -9.66
N THR A 83 15.31 -10.68 -9.78
CA THR A 83 16.23 -9.56 -9.52
C THR A 83 16.04 -8.40 -10.52
N SER A 84 15.67 -8.69 -11.77
CA SER A 84 15.48 -7.69 -12.82
C SER A 84 14.35 -6.69 -12.54
N LEU A 85 13.37 -7.07 -11.73
CA LEU A 85 12.27 -6.19 -11.29
C LEU A 85 12.62 -5.40 -10.02
N ALA A 86 13.43 -5.98 -9.13
CA ALA A 86 13.75 -5.39 -7.84
C ALA A 86 14.65 -4.15 -7.96
N VAL A 87 15.69 -4.20 -8.80
CA VAL A 87 16.68 -3.10 -8.91
C VAL A 87 16.08 -1.80 -9.46
N PRO A 88 15.34 -1.81 -10.59
CA PRO A 88 14.73 -0.58 -11.10
C PRO A 88 13.70 0.00 -10.13
N SER A 89 12.91 -0.86 -9.48
CA SER A 89 11.91 -0.44 -8.50
C SER A 89 12.55 0.23 -7.28
N GLY A 90 13.63 -0.34 -6.75
CA GLY A 90 14.37 0.25 -5.63
C GLY A 90 15.02 1.59 -5.97
N LEU A 91 15.59 1.71 -7.18
CA LEU A 91 16.17 2.98 -7.65
C LEU A 91 15.11 4.06 -7.86
N LEU A 92 13.96 3.71 -8.43
CA LEU A 92 12.85 4.63 -8.66
C LEU A 92 12.28 5.15 -7.33
N LEU A 93 11.98 4.24 -6.40
CA LEU A 93 11.46 4.60 -5.07
C LEU A 93 12.48 5.41 -4.26
N GLY A 94 13.75 5.03 -4.31
CA GLY A 94 14.83 5.79 -3.66
C GLY A 94 15.01 7.19 -4.24
N GLY A 95 14.85 7.34 -5.55
CA GLY A 95 14.89 8.62 -6.25
C GLY A 95 13.74 9.55 -5.84
N VAL A 96 12.49 9.08 -5.94
CA VAL A 96 11.29 9.83 -5.56
C VAL A 96 11.34 10.23 -4.08
N ALA A 97 11.67 9.29 -3.19
CA ALA A 97 11.86 9.61 -1.78
C ALA A 97 12.99 10.63 -1.56
N GLY A 98 14.06 10.55 -2.35
CA GLY A 98 15.19 11.48 -2.28
C GLY A 98 14.81 12.91 -2.62
N GLU A 99 13.84 13.11 -3.51
CA GLU A 99 13.28 14.40 -3.87
C GLU A 99 12.39 14.99 -2.77
N TRP A 100 11.55 14.15 -2.14
CA TRP A 100 10.57 14.60 -1.15
C TRP A 100 11.16 14.87 0.24
N ILE A 101 11.98 13.93 0.72
CA ILE A 101 12.48 13.96 2.12
C ILE A 101 14.01 14.16 2.20
N GLY A 102 14.66 14.32 1.04
CA GLY A 102 16.09 14.54 0.94
C GLY A 102 16.91 13.25 0.95
N SER A 103 17.95 13.21 0.10
CA SER A 103 18.84 12.05 -0.08
C SER A 103 19.52 11.59 1.21
N ARG A 104 19.85 12.51 2.13
CA ARG A 104 20.43 12.17 3.44
C ARG A 104 19.49 11.30 4.29
N LEU A 105 18.20 11.64 4.34
CA LEU A 105 17.24 10.88 5.14
C LEU A 105 16.96 9.52 4.51
N VAL A 106 16.87 9.45 3.18
CA VAL A 106 16.73 8.19 2.44
C VAL A 106 17.92 7.25 2.67
N MET A 107 19.15 7.78 2.60
CA MET A 107 20.35 6.99 2.87
C MET A 107 20.41 6.53 4.34
N PHE A 108 20.04 7.39 5.28
CA PHE A 108 19.98 7.02 6.70
C PHE A 108 18.95 5.92 6.95
N ALA A 109 17.74 6.07 6.40
CA ALA A 109 16.66 5.08 6.50
C ALA A 109 17.06 3.74 5.87
N GLY A 110 17.75 3.75 4.72
CA GLY A 110 18.29 2.55 4.08
C GLY A 110 19.34 1.84 4.94
N GLY A 111 20.20 2.61 5.63
CA GLY A 111 21.15 2.08 6.60
C GLY A 111 20.47 1.44 7.81
N VAL A 112 19.48 2.11 8.41
CA VAL A 112 18.68 1.57 9.52
C VAL A 112 17.92 0.31 9.09
N GLY A 113 17.29 0.32 7.91
CA GLY A 113 16.59 -0.83 7.36
C GLY A 113 17.51 -2.05 7.17
N SER A 114 18.75 -1.82 6.75
CA SER A 114 19.78 -2.87 6.67
C SER A 114 20.13 -3.44 8.05
N LEU A 115 20.25 -2.59 9.09
CA LEU A 115 20.49 -3.07 10.46
C LEU A 115 19.32 -3.88 11.02
N LEU A 116 18.09 -3.42 10.78
CA LEU A 116 16.88 -4.15 11.17
C LEU A 116 16.79 -5.50 10.45
N MET A 117 17.18 -5.57 9.18
CA MET A 117 17.27 -6.82 8.43
C MET A 117 18.29 -7.78 9.03
N ALA A 118 19.50 -7.28 9.33
CA ALA A 118 20.54 -8.10 9.96
C ALA A 118 20.09 -8.62 11.34
N ALA A 119 19.44 -7.78 12.14
CA ALA A 119 18.86 -8.17 13.42
C ALA A 119 17.75 -9.22 13.25
N TYR A 120 16.85 -9.03 12.28
CA TYR A 120 15.81 -10.00 11.96
C TYR A 120 16.40 -11.36 11.58
N TRP A 121 17.42 -11.41 10.72
CA TRP A 121 18.07 -12.67 10.33
C TRP A 121 18.86 -13.33 11.46
N PHE A 122 19.44 -12.53 12.35
CA PHE A 122 20.08 -13.02 13.56
C PHE A 122 19.09 -13.69 14.52
N LEU A 123 17.87 -13.16 14.61
CA LEU A 123 16.81 -13.64 15.50
C LEU A 123 16.06 -14.88 14.98
N ILE A 124 16.31 -15.34 13.76
CA ILE A 124 15.66 -16.53 13.18
C ILE A 124 16.61 -17.74 13.30
N PRO A 125 16.39 -18.65 14.27
CA PRO A 125 17.05 -19.95 14.24
C PRO A 125 16.52 -20.74 13.04
N PRO A 126 17.36 -21.30 12.14
CA PRO A 126 18.74 -21.73 12.33
C PRO A 126 19.78 -20.95 11.49
N LEU A 127 19.42 -19.81 10.89
CA LEU A 127 20.26 -19.10 9.89
C LEU A 127 21.75 -18.94 10.28
N PRO A 128 22.10 -18.56 11.52
CA PRO A 128 23.50 -18.40 11.93
C PRO A 128 24.33 -19.68 11.87
N ASP A 129 23.75 -20.86 12.13
CA ASP A 129 24.51 -22.12 12.31
C ASP A 129 24.47 -23.04 11.08
N LEU A 130 23.98 -22.56 9.93
CA LEU A 130 23.82 -23.39 8.74
C LEU A 130 25.13 -23.56 7.94
N ASP A 131 25.57 -24.81 7.80
CA ASP A 131 26.66 -25.23 6.91
C ASP A 131 26.22 -25.15 5.43
N HIS A 132 27.07 -24.58 4.59
CA HIS A 132 26.83 -24.31 3.17
C HIS A 132 26.76 -25.58 2.29
N ARG A 133 26.90 -26.77 2.89
CA ARG A 133 26.94 -28.09 2.22
C ARG A 133 25.64 -28.89 2.24
N SER A 134 24.57 -28.43 2.88
CA SER A 134 23.29 -29.15 2.97
C SER A 134 22.40 -28.90 1.75
N LYS A 135 21.75 -29.92 1.15
CA LYS A 135 20.84 -29.74 -0.02
C LYS A 135 19.44 -29.20 0.33
N SER A 136 18.94 -29.44 1.55
CA SER A 136 17.66 -28.91 2.04
C SER A 136 17.68 -27.38 2.26
N TYR A 137 18.87 -26.81 2.24
CA TYR A 137 19.23 -25.42 2.43
C TYR A 137 18.76 -24.48 1.30
N LEU A 138 18.89 -24.89 0.03
CA LEU A 138 18.57 -24.01 -1.12
C LEU A 138 17.10 -23.62 -1.17
N VAL A 139 16.22 -24.58 -0.88
CA VAL A 139 14.77 -24.35 -0.92
C VAL A 139 14.36 -23.44 0.24
N SER A 140 14.89 -23.66 1.44
CA SER A 140 14.60 -22.81 2.59
C SER A 140 15.21 -21.42 2.44
N LEU A 141 16.44 -21.29 1.94
CA LEU A 141 17.10 -19.99 1.74
C LEU A 141 16.45 -19.19 0.61
N VAL A 142 16.13 -19.79 -0.54
CA VAL A 142 15.41 -19.08 -1.61
C VAL A 142 14.01 -18.69 -1.15
N ILE A 143 13.30 -19.56 -0.44
CA ILE A 143 11.98 -19.24 0.11
C ILE A 143 12.09 -18.15 1.17
N HIS A 144 13.08 -18.16 2.06
CA HIS A 144 13.24 -17.16 3.12
C HIS A 144 13.76 -15.84 2.57
N THR A 145 14.78 -15.83 1.72
CA THR A 145 15.27 -14.62 1.04
C THR A 145 14.17 -14.02 0.16
N TRP A 146 13.36 -14.84 -0.52
CA TRP A 146 12.18 -14.37 -1.24
C TRP A 146 11.08 -13.89 -0.30
N ARG A 147 10.79 -14.59 0.81
CA ARG A 147 9.83 -14.11 1.83
C ARG A 147 10.29 -12.79 2.40
N THR A 148 11.59 -12.56 2.54
CA THR A 148 12.16 -11.36 3.15
C THR A 148 12.38 -10.23 2.16
N GLU A 149 12.68 -10.49 0.89
CA GLU A 149 12.63 -9.50 -0.20
C GLU A 149 11.19 -9.15 -0.58
N CYS A 150 10.26 -10.11 -0.52
CA CYS A 150 8.83 -9.83 -0.51
C CYS A 150 8.45 -9.09 0.76
N SER A 151 9.01 -9.37 1.94
CA SER A 151 8.74 -8.57 3.14
C SER A 151 9.39 -7.19 3.10
N TYR A 152 10.51 -6.99 2.39
CA TYR A 152 11.14 -5.69 2.20
C TYR A 152 10.43 -4.91 1.11
N SER A 153 10.02 -5.55 0.03
CA SER A 153 9.14 -4.98 -0.99
C SER A 153 7.75 -4.76 -0.44
N LEU A 154 7.20 -5.63 0.42
CA LEU A 154 5.94 -5.43 1.14
C LEU A 154 6.11 -4.41 2.24
N MET A 155 7.25 -4.29 2.92
CA MET A 155 7.50 -3.25 3.93
C MET A 155 7.79 -1.90 3.26
N VAL A 156 8.42 -1.86 2.09
CA VAL A 156 8.59 -0.66 1.26
C VAL A 156 7.31 -0.33 0.50
N ASN A 157 6.49 -1.32 0.15
CA ASN A 157 5.11 -1.12 -0.33
C ASN A 157 4.17 -0.81 0.82
N PHE A 158 4.43 -1.23 2.05
CA PHE A 158 3.62 -0.94 3.24
C PHE A 158 4.00 0.44 3.78
N ILE A 159 5.29 0.78 3.78
CA ILE A 159 5.80 2.15 3.92
C ILE A 159 5.34 2.97 2.72
N GLY A 160 5.32 2.44 1.49
CA GLY A 160 4.81 3.09 0.27
C GLY A 160 3.27 3.15 0.18
N MET A 161 2.57 2.39 1.01
CA MET A 161 1.10 2.39 1.19
C MET A 161 0.73 3.27 2.40
N LEU A 162 1.64 3.38 3.38
CA LEU A 162 1.65 4.41 4.42
C LEU A 162 2.10 5.78 3.85
N LEU A 163 2.90 5.80 2.77
CA LEU A 163 3.42 6.95 2.03
C LEU A 163 2.76 7.13 0.65
N HIS A 164 1.70 6.38 0.33
CA HIS A 164 0.76 6.88 -0.66
C HIS A 164 0.16 8.12 0.02
N ASN A 165 0.67 9.30 -0.36
CA ASN A 165 0.08 10.57 0.01
C ASN A 165 -1.29 10.63 -0.65
N MET A 166 -2.24 9.93 -0.03
CA MET A 166 -3.63 10.09 -0.32
C MET A 166 -4.07 11.29 0.49
N ASN A 167 -4.25 12.41 -0.19
CA ASN A 167 -4.75 13.61 0.43
C ASN A 167 -6.28 13.52 0.53
N LEU A 168 -6.80 13.70 1.73
CA LEU A 168 -8.23 13.81 1.97
C LEU A 168 -8.58 15.28 2.12
N ARG A 169 -9.48 15.76 1.30
CA ARG A 169 -9.94 17.16 1.33
C ARG A 169 -11.42 17.25 0.97
N SER A 170 -12.04 18.37 1.34
CA SER A 170 -13.37 18.72 0.81
C SER A 170 -13.32 18.86 -0.71
N ALA A 171 -14.37 18.41 -1.38
CA ALA A 171 -14.56 18.62 -2.81
C ALA A 171 -14.78 20.11 -3.10
N THR A 172 -14.36 20.51 -4.28
CA THR A 172 -14.63 21.81 -4.89
C THR A 172 -15.45 21.61 -6.16
N VAL A 173 -16.05 22.68 -6.68
CA VAL A 173 -16.80 22.62 -7.95
C VAL A 173 -15.96 22.08 -9.11
N ALA A 174 -14.63 22.29 -9.07
CA ALA A 174 -13.70 21.77 -10.08
C ALA A 174 -13.58 20.23 -10.07
N ASP A 175 -13.95 19.57 -8.98
CA ASP A 175 -13.83 18.12 -8.81
C ASP A 175 -15.05 17.35 -9.35
N ILE A 176 -16.16 18.05 -9.64
CA ILE A 176 -17.43 17.45 -10.07
C ILE A 176 -17.27 16.50 -11.27
N PRO A 177 -16.56 16.87 -12.37
CA PRO A 177 -16.41 15.96 -13.52
C PRO A 177 -15.75 14.64 -13.13
N ARG A 178 -14.81 14.68 -12.18
CA ARG A 178 -14.08 13.50 -11.74
C ARG A 178 -14.93 12.64 -10.79
N ILE A 179 -15.71 13.26 -9.90
CA ILE A 179 -16.69 12.57 -9.04
C ILE A 179 -17.71 11.80 -9.90
N GLN A 180 -18.28 12.45 -10.92
CA GLN A 180 -19.20 11.83 -11.88
C GLN A 180 -18.56 10.61 -12.57
N THR A 181 -17.33 10.76 -13.07
CA THR A 181 -16.59 9.65 -13.70
C THR A 181 -16.42 8.45 -12.76
N ILE A 182 -16.11 8.68 -11.49
CA ILE A 182 -15.92 7.60 -10.49
C ILE A 182 -17.25 6.92 -10.18
N ALA A 183 -18.33 7.69 -10.08
CA ALA A 183 -19.67 7.18 -9.86
C ALA A 183 -20.13 6.29 -11.02
N GLU A 184 -20.04 6.78 -12.26
CA GLU A 184 -20.40 6.03 -13.47
C GLU A 184 -19.65 4.69 -13.54
N ARG A 185 -18.31 4.72 -13.41
CA ARG A 185 -17.47 3.51 -13.42
C ARG A 185 -17.79 2.53 -12.30
N SER A 186 -18.24 3.03 -11.15
CA SER A 186 -18.60 2.18 -10.02
C SER A 186 -19.94 1.48 -10.24
N TRP A 187 -20.89 2.18 -10.87
CA TRP A 187 -22.20 1.62 -11.22
C TRP A 187 -22.09 0.56 -12.32
N GLU A 188 -21.32 0.84 -13.39
CA GLU A 188 -21.08 -0.11 -14.49
C GLU A 188 -20.50 -1.46 -14.03
N ARG A 189 -19.81 -1.47 -12.88
CA ARG A 189 -19.07 -2.66 -12.40
C ARG A 189 -19.73 -3.38 -11.22
N ASN A 190 -20.62 -2.71 -10.49
CA ASN A 190 -21.26 -3.29 -9.30
C ASN A 190 -22.66 -3.84 -9.56
N TYR A 191 -23.32 -3.41 -10.64
CA TYR A 191 -24.71 -3.78 -10.92
C TYR A 191 -24.83 -4.47 -12.28
N ASP A 192 -24.52 -5.77 -12.32
CA ASP A 192 -24.90 -6.65 -13.45
C ASP A 192 -26.43 -6.83 -13.54
N VAL A 193 -27.16 -6.47 -12.47
CA VAL A 193 -28.63 -6.61 -12.34
C VAL A 193 -29.37 -5.45 -13.00
N LEU A 194 -28.73 -4.28 -13.15
CA LEU A 194 -29.27 -3.14 -13.87
C LEU A 194 -28.75 -3.15 -15.31
N THR A 195 -29.58 -2.75 -16.27
CA THR A 195 -29.06 -2.49 -17.60
C THR A 195 -28.05 -1.33 -17.54
N ARG A 196 -26.99 -1.37 -18.36
CA ARG A 196 -25.99 -0.28 -18.40
C ARG A 196 -26.63 1.09 -18.65
N GLU A 197 -27.75 1.12 -19.36
CA GLU A 197 -28.49 2.33 -19.68
C GLU A 197 -29.20 2.90 -18.44
N THR A 198 -29.94 2.06 -17.70
CA THR A 198 -30.59 2.46 -16.42
C THR A 198 -29.56 2.90 -15.38
N ALA A 199 -28.42 2.19 -15.29
CA ALA A 199 -27.34 2.53 -14.37
C ALA A 199 -26.71 3.89 -14.69
N ARG A 200 -26.51 4.20 -15.97
CA ARG A 200 -25.96 5.47 -16.45
C ARG A 200 -26.95 6.62 -16.25
N GLU A 201 -28.22 6.41 -16.57
CA GLU A 201 -29.27 7.44 -16.41
C GLU A 201 -29.52 7.78 -14.94
N THR A 202 -29.60 6.77 -14.08
CA THR A 202 -29.74 6.97 -12.63
C THR A 202 -28.52 7.67 -12.03
N ALA A 203 -27.31 7.27 -12.47
CA ALA A 203 -26.10 8.00 -12.08
C ALA A 203 -26.17 9.47 -12.53
N MET A 204 -26.57 9.76 -13.77
CA MET A 204 -26.69 11.14 -14.23
C MET A 204 -27.75 11.96 -13.46
N GLU A 205 -28.83 11.34 -13.00
CA GLU A 205 -29.85 12.00 -12.19
C GLU A 205 -29.39 12.27 -10.75
N TRP A 206 -28.64 11.33 -10.18
CA TRP A 206 -28.16 11.35 -8.80
C TRP A 206 -26.86 12.14 -8.61
N TYR A 207 -26.05 12.27 -9.67
CA TYR A 207 -24.79 13.03 -9.71
C TYR A 207 -24.88 14.22 -10.66
N ASN A 208 -26.09 14.77 -10.84
CA ASN A 208 -26.29 15.99 -11.61
C ASN A 208 -25.37 17.11 -11.08
N GLU A 209 -24.68 17.79 -11.98
CA GLU A 209 -23.72 18.84 -11.67
C GLU A 209 -24.32 19.96 -10.80
N GLU A 210 -25.56 20.36 -11.04
CA GLU A 210 -26.26 21.39 -10.28
C GLU A 210 -26.53 20.96 -8.83
N LYS A 211 -26.94 19.70 -8.62
CA LYS A 211 -27.11 19.13 -7.28
C LYS A 211 -25.77 19.05 -6.55
N LEU A 212 -24.73 18.51 -7.19
CA LEU A 212 -23.40 18.41 -6.58
C LEU A 212 -22.82 19.77 -6.24
N ARG A 213 -23.02 20.79 -7.09
CA ARG A 213 -22.60 22.16 -6.80
C ARG A 213 -23.33 22.71 -5.58
N THR A 214 -24.65 22.50 -5.51
CA THR A 214 -25.47 22.90 -4.36
C THR A 214 -24.99 22.22 -3.08
N ASP A 215 -24.77 20.90 -3.11
CA ASP A 215 -24.34 20.12 -1.95
C ASP A 215 -22.90 20.45 -1.49
N ILE A 216 -22.03 20.93 -2.39
CA ILE A 216 -20.70 21.44 -2.03
C ILE A 216 -20.77 22.74 -1.22
N GLU A 217 -21.79 23.56 -1.46
CA GLU A 217 -21.96 24.88 -0.84
C GLU A 217 -22.84 24.84 0.42
N ARG A 218 -23.49 23.72 0.70
CA ARG A 218 -24.38 23.53 1.85
C ARG A 218 -23.61 23.31 3.15
N ASP A 219 -24.14 23.89 4.23
CA ASP A 219 -23.59 23.72 5.59
C ASP A 219 -24.01 22.40 6.24
N ASP A 220 -25.09 21.77 5.75
CA ASP A 220 -25.65 20.49 6.22
C ASP A 220 -25.26 19.30 5.32
N ALA A 221 -24.27 19.49 4.46
CA ALA A 221 -23.73 18.48 3.58
C ALA A 221 -22.20 18.56 3.52
N ARG A 222 -21.58 17.42 3.21
CA ARG A 222 -20.15 17.35 2.92
C ARG A 222 -19.85 16.32 1.86
N ILE A 223 -19.10 16.75 0.85
CA ILE A 223 -18.45 15.85 -0.11
C ILE A 223 -16.94 15.89 0.17
N GLN A 224 -16.36 14.72 0.46
CA GLN A 224 -14.91 14.57 0.61
C GLN A 224 -14.36 13.76 -0.56
N VAL A 225 -13.16 14.14 -1.01
CA VAL A 225 -12.43 13.43 -2.08
C VAL A 225 -11.12 12.88 -1.54
N ALA A 226 -10.78 11.69 -2.02
CA ALA A 226 -9.48 11.07 -1.84
C ALA A 226 -8.67 11.27 -3.11
N GLU A 227 -7.58 12.04 -3.01
CA GLU A 227 -6.69 12.38 -4.12
C GLU A 227 -5.36 11.64 -3.97
N ALA A 228 -4.91 10.97 -5.03
CA ALA A 228 -3.59 10.36 -5.10
C ALA A 228 -2.72 11.09 -6.12
N ASP A 229 -1.49 11.42 -5.75
CA ASP A 229 -0.59 12.34 -6.46
C ASP A 229 -0.59 12.20 -7.99
N GLU A 230 -0.48 10.97 -8.52
CA GLU A 230 -0.40 10.74 -9.98
C GLU A 230 -1.75 10.42 -10.65
N SER A 231 -2.77 10.05 -9.89
CA SER A 231 -4.07 9.56 -10.42
C SER A 231 -5.21 10.55 -10.26
N GLY A 232 -4.94 11.69 -9.61
CA GLY A 232 -5.96 12.66 -9.21
C GLY A 232 -6.93 12.05 -8.20
N ILE A 233 -8.19 12.46 -8.23
CA ILE A 233 -9.20 11.91 -7.33
C ILE A 233 -9.45 10.43 -7.68
N ILE A 234 -9.37 9.57 -6.68
CA ILE A 234 -9.52 8.11 -6.75
C ILE A 234 -10.70 7.59 -5.93
N GLY A 235 -11.40 8.45 -5.19
CA GLY A 235 -12.62 8.11 -4.48
C GLY A 235 -13.28 9.35 -3.87
N PHE A 236 -14.53 9.21 -3.45
CA PHE A 236 -15.26 10.25 -2.74
C PHE A 236 -16.29 9.67 -1.76
N SER A 237 -16.63 10.44 -0.75
CA SER A 237 -17.79 10.23 0.11
C SER A 237 -18.71 11.46 0.06
N HIS A 238 -20.01 11.22 0.20
CA HIS A 238 -21.02 12.26 0.30
C HIS A 238 -21.90 11.95 1.51
N SER A 239 -21.90 12.85 2.48
CA SER A 239 -22.71 12.78 3.69
C SER A 239 -23.58 14.01 3.86
N VAL A 240 -24.77 13.82 4.43
CA VAL A 240 -25.72 14.88 4.77
C VAL A 240 -26.22 14.70 6.20
N TRP A 241 -26.68 15.77 6.82
CA TRP A 241 -27.35 15.73 8.11
C TRP A 241 -28.49 16.75 8.13
N GLY A 242 -29.33 16.66 9.15
CA GLY A 242 -30.46 17.57 9.31
C GLY A 242 -30.07 18.87 10.03
N ASP A 243 -31.06 19.51 10.61
CA ASP A 243 -30.89 20.69 11.45
C ASP A 243 -30.12 20.39 12.76
N GLU A 244 -29.92 21.41 13.59
CA GLU A 244 -29.16 21.32 14.85
C GLU A 244 -29.74 20.31 15.87
N GLU A 245 -31.01 19.91 15.74
CA GLU A 245 -31.63 18.90 16.61
C GLU A 245 -31.31 17.46 16.16
N THR A 246 -30.78 17.31 14.96
CA THR A 246 -30.44 16.00 14.38
C THR A 246 -29.17 15.45 15.02
N VAL A 247 -29.23 14.22 15.53
CA VAL A 247 -28.07 13.52 16.13
C VAL A 247 -27.48 12.43 15.23
N THR A 248 -28.01 12.29 14.00
CA THR A 248 -27.61 11.24 13.05
C THR A 248 -27.24 11.85 11.70
N GLY A 249 -26.02 11.61 11.23
CA GLY A 249 -25.61 11.91 9.86
C GLY A 249 -25.80 10.70 8.94
N THR A 250 -26.05 10.94 7.66
CA THR A 250 -26.23 9.89 6.66
C THR A 250 -25.13 9.97 5.61
N VAL A 251 -24.39 8.88 5.40
CA VAL A 251 -23.54 8.66 4.24
C VAL A 251 -24.44 8.23 3.08
N LEU A 252 -24.78 9.17 2.22
CA LEU A 252 -25.56 8.89 1.01
C LEU A 252 -24.76 7.99 0.07
N ARG A 253 -23.46 8.26 -0.07
CA ARG A 253 -22.62 7.64 -1.09
C ARG A 253 -21.18 7.53 -0.63
N LEU A 254 -20.54 6.40 -0.91
CA LEU A 254 -19.09 6.23 -0.78
C LEU A 254 -18.61 5.36 -1.93
N TYR A 255 -17.80 5.94 -2.81
CA TYR A 255 -17.29 5.28 -4.01
C TYR A 255 -15.78 5.37 -4.10
N VAL A 256 -15.18 4.28 -4.58
CA VAL A 256 -13.76 4.18 -4.89
C VAL A 256 -13.65 3.74 -6.34
N ASP A 257 -12.81 4.44 -7.11
CA ASP A 257 -12.50 4.08 -8.49
C ASP A 257 -12.14 2.59 -8.55
N PRO A 258 -12.74 1.80 -9.46
CA PRO A 258 -12.54 0.35 -9.48
C PRO A 258 -11.08 -0.11 -9.59
N ASN A 259 -10.20 0.71 -10.17
CA ASN A 259 -8.76 0.39 -10.30
C ASN A 259 -7.98 0.65 -9.00
N HIS A 260 -8.62 1.29 -8.02
CA HIS A 260 -8.02 1.74 -6.75
C HIS A 260 -8.68 1.08 -5.52
N ARG A 261 -9.56 0.09 -5.73
CA ARG A 261 -10.18 -0.70 -4.64
C ARG A 261 -9.18 -1.61 -3.94
N ASN A 262 -9.54 -2.07 -2.73
CA ASN A 262 -8.73 -2.95 -1.87
C ASN A 262 -7.37 -2.34 -1.45
N ARG A 263 -7.27 -1.00 -1.43
CA ARG A 263 -6.09 -0.25 -1.00
C ARG A 263 -6.35 0.65 0.23
N GLY A 264 -7.45 0.39 0.96
CA GLY A 264 -7.85 1.19 2.13
C GLY A 264 -8.50 2.55 1.84
N VAL A 265 -8.69 2.93 0.57
CA VAL A 265 -9.29 4.23 0.17
C VAL A 265 -10.67 4.42 0.81
N GLY A 266 -11.54 3.42 0.72
CA GLY A 266 -12.89 3.51 1.28
C GLY A 266 -12.90 3.64 2.80
N SER A 267 -12.00 2.92 3.49
CA SER A 267 -11.84 3.03 4.94
C SER A 267 -11.41 4.43 5.37
N LYS A 268 -10.41 5.04 4.69
CA LYS A 268 -9.99 6.41 5.01
C LYS A 268 -11.07 7.46 4.71
N LEU A 269 -11.82 7.30 3.62
CA LEU A 269 -12.97 8.17 3.33
C LEU A 269 -14.05 8.07 4.41
N LEU A 270 -14.33 6.86 4.89
CA LEU A 270 -15.31 6.62 5.96
C LEU A 270 -14.84 7.22 7.30
N GLU A 271 -13.57 7.06 7.66
CA GLU A 271 -12.96 7.70 8.84
C GLU A 271 -13.05 9.23 8.76
N ALA A 272 -12.70 9.81 7.60
CA ALA A 272 -12.81 11.24 7.38
C ALA A 272 -14.26 11.74 7.46
N THR A 273 -15.21 10.92 7.00
CA THR A 273 -16.63 11.24 7.08
C THR A 273 -17.11 11.22 8.53
N ARG A 274 -16.73 10.21 9.32
CA ARG A 274 -17.02 10.16 10.76
C ARG A 274 -16.46 11.36 11.51
N ALA A 275 -15.24 11.77 11.19
CA ALA A 275 -14.62 12.95 11.78
C ALA A 275 -15.45 14.22 11.52
N VAL A 276 -15.89 14.45 10.28
CA VAL A 276 -16.77 15.57 9.93
C VAL A 276 -18.09 15.50 10.70
N LEU A 277 -18.78 14.36 10.67
CA LEU A 277 -20.06 14.23 11.37
C LEU A 277 -19.92 14.48 12.88
N LYS A 278 -18.81 14.05 13.48
CA LYS A 278 -18.48 14.31 14.88
C LYS A 278 -18.21 15.79 15.17
N GLU A 279 -17.51 16.50 14.29
CA GLU A 279 -17.30 17.95 14.40
C GLU A 279 -18.64 18.72 14.43
N HIS A 280 -19.68 18.16 13.81
CA HIS A 280 -21.04 18.68 13.82
C HIS A 280 -21.92 18.10 14.95
N ASN A 281 -21.33 17.47 15.98
CA ASN A 281 -22.01 16.89 17.15
C ASN A 281 -23.02 15.78 16.83
N LEU A 282 -22.86 15.08 15.70
CA LEU A 282 -23.69 13.93 15.36
C LEU A 282 -23.15 12.70 16.10
N GLU A 283 -24.01 12.02 16.86
CA GLU A 283 -23.67 10.82 17.64
C GLU A 283 -23.64 9.56 16.75
N TRP A 284 -24.50 9.52 15.74
CA TRP A 284 -24.70 8.35 14.89
C TRP A 284 -24.38 8.66 13.44
N VAL A 285 -23.89 7.63 12.74
CA VAL A 285 -23.73 7.63 11.29
C VAL A 285 -24.52 6.48 10.70
N GLU A 286 -25.32 6.79 9.69
CA GLU A 286 -26.04 5.82 8.89
C GLU A 286 -25.49 5.72 7.48
N ALA A 287 -25.63 4.55 6.88
CA ALA A 287 -25.32 4.31 5.48
C ALA A 287 -26.36 3.39 4.85
N MET A 288 -26.76 3.72 3.63
CA MET A 288 -27.73 2.95 2.86
C MET A 288 -27.02 2.24 1.73
N VAL A 289 -27.29 0.94 1.57
CA VAL A 289 -26.68 0.10 0.53
C VAL A 289 -27.71 -0.84 -0.05
N LEU A 290 -27.82 -0.90 -1.38
CA LEU A 290 -28.65 -1.90 -2.06
C LEU A 290 -28.39 -3.31 -1.53
N ALA A 291 -29.44 -4.05 -1.23
CA ALA A 291 -29.38 -5.39 -0.67
C ALA A 291 -28.60 -6.36 -1.59
N ALA A 292 -28.63 -6.11 -2.90
CA ALA A 292 -27.87 -6.88 -3.90
C ALA A 292 -26.37 -6.52 -3.98
N ASN A 293 -25.93 -5.40 -3.40
CA ASN A 293 -24.54 -4.95 -3.44
C ASN A 293 -23.72 -5.60 -2.30
N GLU A 294 -23.42 -6.88 -2.46
CA GLU A 294 -22.67 -7.64 -1.44
C GLU A 294 -21.30 -7.03 -1.09
N PRO A 295 -20.49 -6.51 -2.04
CA PRO A 295 -19.25 -5.82 -1.70
C PRO A 295 -19.45 -4.58 -0.81
N GLY A 296 -20.52 -3.82 -1.03
CA GLY A 296 -20.89 -2.69 -0.17
C GLY A 296 -21.36 -3.14 1.21
N ASN A 297 -22.14 -4.21 1.28
CA ASN A 297 -22.61 -4.80 2.53
C ASN A 297 -21.45 -5.33 3.39
N ASP A 298 -20.51 -6.05 2.77
CA ASP A 298 -19.28 -6.50 3.43
C ASP A 298 -18.45 -5.34 3.95
N PHE A 299 -18.33 -4.26 3.18
CA PHE A 299 -17.60 -3.07 3.59
C PHE A 299 -18.14 -2.50 4.92
N TYR A 300 -19.43 -2.20 5.02
CA TYR A 300 -19.98 -1.63 6.26
C TYR A 300 -19.97 -2.61 7.43
N ARG A 301 -20.22 -3.91 7.19
CA ARG A 301 -20.08 -4.93 8.24
C ARG A 301 -18.66 -5.01 8.79
N SER A 302 -17.66 -4.98 7.91
CA SER A 302 -16.24 -5.01 8.30
C SER A 302 -15.79 -3.72 9.00
N ALA A 303 -16.44 -2.59 8.70
CA ALA A 303 -16.23 -1.31 9.37
C ALA A 303 -16.95 -1.19 10.73
N GLY A 304 -17.62 -2.25 11.20
CA GLY A 304 -18.26 -2.31 12.52
C GLY A 304 -19.74 -1.96 12.55
N PHE A 305 -20.28 -1.44 11.44
CA PHE A 305 -21.68 -1.03 11.38
C PHE A 305 -22.62 -2.21 11.60
N LYS A 306 -23.77 -1.92 12.21
CA LYS A 306 -24.86 -2.88 12.42
C LYS A 306 -26.02 -2.54 11.49
N ARG A 307 -26.55 -3.56 10.80
CA ARG A 307 -27.79 -3.39 10.04
C ARG A 307 -28.94 -3.19 11.03
N ILE A 308 -29.67 -2.10 10.88
CA ILE A 308 -30.80 -1.75 11.74
C ILE A 308 -32.15 -1.90 11.03
N GLU A 309 -32.16 -1.76 9.70
CA GLU A 309 -33.39 -1.72 8.92
C GLU A 309 -33.17 -2.25 7.50
N VAL A 310 -34.26 -2.67 6.87
CA VAL A 310 -34.36 -2.91 5.42
C VAL A 310 -35.37 -1.90 4.90
N ALA A 311 -34.92 -0.98 4.05
CA ALA A 311 -35.74 0.04 3.40
C ALA A 311 -35.97 -0.35 1.93
N GLU A 312 -36.82 0.40 1.23
CA GLU A 312 -37.03 0.29 -0.21
C GLU A 312 -36.63 1.60 -0.88
N THR A 313 -35.98 1.50 -2.04
CA THR A 313 -35.60 2.63 -2.89
C THR A 313 -36.09 2.39 -4.31
N THR A 314 -36.44 3.46 -5.02
CA THR A 314 -36.88 3.38 -6.42
C THR A 314 -35.73 3.80 -7.33
N ILE A 315 -35.38 2.95 -8.29
CA ILE A 315 -34.37 3.23 -9.32
C ILE A 315 -35.03 3.01 -10.68
N GLY A 316 -35.22 4.09 -11.43
CA GLY A 316 -36.07 4.07 -12.62
C GLY A 316 -37.53 3.77 -12.26
N ASP A 317 -38.11 2.75 -12.90
CA ASP A 317 -39.49 2.31 -12.64
C ASP A 317 -39.59 1.14 -11.63
N ASP A 318 -38.45 0.65 -11.14
CA ASP A 318 -38.36 -0.56 -10.31
C ASP A 318 -38.05 -0.23 -8.83
N SER A 319 -38.59 -1.04 -7.91
CA SER A 319 -38.30 -0.97 -6.47
C SER A 319 -37.21 -1.96 -6.08
N TYR A 320 -36.27 -1.51 -5.26
CA TYR A 320 -35.14 -2.30 -4.78
C TYR A 320 -35.01 -2.17 -3.26
N SER A 321 -34.73 -3.29 -2.59
CA SER A 321 -34.44 -3.26 -1.16
C SER A 321 -33.04 -2.69 -0.89
N GLU A 322 -32.93 -1.86 0.15
CA GLU A 322 -31.69 -1.33 0.71
C GLU A 322 -31.54 -1.76 2.18
N TYR A 323 -30.31 -2.04 2.59
CA TYR A 323 -29.97 -2.23 3.99
C TYR A 323 -29.49 -0.90 4.58
N VAL A 324 -30.08 -0.52 5.71
CA VAL A 324 -29.63 0.62 6.51
C VAL A 324 -28.70 0.11 7.59
N TYR A 325 -27.46 0.59 7.54
CA TYR A 325 -26.42 0.32 8.51
C TYR A 325 -26.23 1.52 9.41
N ARG A 326 -26.09 1.31 10.72
CA ARG A 326 -25.78 2.37 11.70
C ARG A 326 -24.55 2.00 12.52
N ASP A 327 -23.74 2.99 12.84
CA ASP A 327 -22.69 2.92 13.86
C ASP A 327 -22.58 4.26 14.59
N LYS A 328 -21.81 4.28 15.68
CA LYS A 328 -21.40 5.52 16.32
C LYS A 328 -20.37 6.27 15.47
N THR A 329 -20.32 7.58 15.63
CA THR A 329 -19.26 8.43 15.06
C THR A 329 -17.92 8.33 15.83
N GLU A 330 -17.88 7.57 16.93
CA GLU A 330 -16.73 7.36 17.84
C GLU A 330 -15.62 6.42 17.29
#